data_AF-Q0UBM4-F1
#
_entry.id   AF-Q0UBM4-F1
#
_cell.length_a   1.000
_cell.length_b   1.000
_cell.length_c   1.000
_cell.angle_alpha   90.00
_cell.angle_beta   90.00
_cell.angle_gamma   90.00
#
_symmetry.space_group_name_H-M   'P 1'
#
loop_
_entity.id
_entity.type
_entity.pdbx_description
1 polymer ?
#
loop_
_entity_poly.entity_id
_entity_poly.type
_entity_poly.pdbx_seq_one_letter_code
_entity_poly.pdbx_strand_id
1 'polypeptide(L)'
;MHYLSWSVLALAASATPLAAHKRDNTVAVTSLEKHVNATSGSGNVAAAGRLSPFGDIGTGCGINWQEDVSYGGGLQAGSSNFGLGSGFTITPDTITIGAGIGLNTANASASVQFTGSRNGSVELTFSSSAPIACVPGMRDGKSIVTCKTM
;
A
#
# COMPACT_ATOMS: atom_id res chain seq x y z
N MET A 1 6.28 58.36 -23.55
CA MET A 1 4.93 57.94 -23.10
C MET A 1 4.33 57.14 -24.26
N HIS A 2 4.56 55.83 -24.27
CA HIS A 2 3.60 54.75 -23.95
C HIS A 2 2.44 54.68 -24.96
N TYR A 3 2.06 53.56 -25.60
CA TYR A 3 2.04 52.15 -25.17
C TYR A 3 2.17 51.20 -26.38
N LEU A 4 2.93 50.10 -26.23
CA LEU A 4 2.78 48.90 -27.08
C LEU A 4 1.61 48.06 -26.53
N SER A 5 0.62 47.78 -27.35
CA SER A 5 -0.47 46.85 -27.06
C SER A 5 -0.01 45.41 -27.34
N TRP A 6 0.03 44.56 -26.33
CA TRP A 6 0.25 43.12 -26.49
C TRP A 6 -1.07 42.37 -26.36
N SER A 7 -1.47 41.71 -27.44
CA SER A 7 -2.65 40.83 -27.49
C SER A 7 -2.37 39.54 -26.71
N VAL A 8 -3.22 39.22 -25.74
CA VAL A 8 -3.17 37.95 -24.99
C VAL A 8 -3.86 36.86 -25.82
N LEU A 9 -3.12 35.81 -26.16
CA LEU A 9 -3.65 34.59 -26.77
C LEU A 9 -4.17 33.66 -25.66
N ALA A 10 -5.47 33.39 -25.61
CA ALA A 10 -6.05 32.42 -24.68
C ALA A 10 -5.85 30.99 -25.23
N LEU A 11 -5.10 30.14 -24.51
CA LEU A 11 -5.06 28.70 -24.77
C LEU A 11 -6.38 28.07 -24.31
N ALA A 12 -7.15 27.54 -25.25
CA ALA A 12 -8.25 26.62 -24.96
C ALA A 12 -7.67 25.27 -24.52
N ALA A 13 -7.78 24.94 -23.23
CA ALA A 13 -7.53 23.59 -22.75
C ALA A 13 -8.68 22.68 -23.22
N SER A 14 -8.41 21.84 -24.21
CA SER A 14 -9.35 20.79 -24.63
C SER A 14 -9.43 19.73 -23.52
N ALA A 15 -10.51 19.77 -22.73
CA ALA A 15 -10.88 18.68 -21.84
C ALA A 15 -11.28 17.47 -22.70
N THR A 16 -10.47 16.41 -22.68
CA THR A 16 -10.84 15.12 -23.24
C THR A 16 -12.00 14.54 -22.40
N PRO A 17 -13.15 14.18 -23.01
CA PRO A 17 -14.17 13.47 -22.26
C PRO A 17 -13.64 12.09 -21.91
N LEU A 18 -13.60 11.77 -20.60
CA LEU A 18 -13.37 10.40 -20.14
C LEU A 18 -14.34 9.48 -20.88
N ALA A 19 -13.79 8.52 -21.62
CA ALA A 19 -14.57 7.44 -22.22
C ALA A 19 -15.45 6.81 -21.13
N ALA A 20 -16.75 6.74 -21.41
CA ALA A 20 -17.69 6.10 -20.50
C ALA A 20 -17.34 4.61 -20.39
N HIS A 21 -16.68 4.23 -19.30
CA HIS A 21 -16.46 2.82 -18.96
C HIS A 21 -17.82 2.12 -18.85
N LYS A 22 -17.98 0.99 -19.56
CA LYS A 22 -19.08 0.04 -19.32
C LYS A 22 -19.12 -0.26 -17.83
N ARG A 23 -20.14 0.24 -17.12
CA ARG A 23 -20.40 -0.06 -15.71
C ARG A 23 -20.86 -1.51 -15.60
N ASP A 24 -19.92 -2.43 -15.50
CA ASP A 24 -20.19 -3.69 -14.82
C ASP A 24 -20.10 -3.38 -13.32
N ASN A 25 -21.25 -3.26 -12.65
CA ASN A 25 -21.38 -2.77 -11.26
C ASN A 25 -20.87 -3.77 -10.20
N THR A 26 -19.97 -4.68 -10.55
CA THR A 26 -19.49 -5.74 -9.65
C THR A 26 -18.48 -5.24 -8.63
N VAL A 27 -17.73 -4.15 -8.92
CA VAL A 27 -16.78 -3.50 -8.00
C VAL A 27 -16.95 -1.99 -8.08
N ALA A 28 -16.99 -1.32 -6.93
CA ALA A 28 -17.13 0.13 -6.84
C ALA A 28 -16.14 0.72 -5.83
N VAL A 29 -15.81 2.00 -6.02
CA VAL A 29 -15.09 2.80 -5.02
C VAL A 29 -16.02 2.99 -3.83
N THR A 30 -15.61 2.50 -2.67
CA THR A 30 -16.39 2.55 -1.43
C THR A 30 -15.91 3.64 -0.48
N SER A 31 -14.66 4.08 -0.62
CA SER A 31 -14.11 5.20 0.12
C SER A 31 -13.10 5.97 -0.73
N LEU A 32 -13.19 7.30 -0.64
CA LEU A 32 -12.22 8.25 -1.17
C LEU A 32 -12.21 9.43 -0.20
N GLU A 33 -11.31 9.37 0.77
CA GLU A 33 -11.31 10.27 1.91
C GLU A 33 -9.94 10.93 2.07
N LYS A 34 -9.97 12.15 2.62
CA LYS A 34 -8.79 12.95 2.90
C LYS A 34 -9.05 13.80 4.13
N HIS A 35 -8.10 13.80 5.05
CA HIS A 35 -8.11 14.64 6.23
C HIS A 35 -6.76 15.34 6.37
N VAL A 36 -6.78 16.66 6.56
CA VAL A 36 -5.55 17.46 6.69
C VAL A 36 -5.76 18.52 7.76
N ASN A 37 -4.75 18.71 8.60
CA ASN A 37 -4.62 19.86 9.48
C ASN A 37 -3.25 20.53 9.24
N ALA A 38 -2.85 21.44 10.14
CA ALA A 38 -1.62 22.21 9.97
C ALA A 38 -0.33 21.36 9.94
N THR A 39 -0.26 20.26 10.68
CA THR A 39 0.99 19.48 10.87
C THR A 39 0.83 17.99 10.56
N SER A 40 -0.36 17.53 10.17
CA SER A 40 -0.62 16.13 9.85
C SER A 40 -1.75 15.94 8.85
N GLY A 41 -1.85 14.72 8.35
CA GLY A 41 -2.98 14.33 7.52
C GLY A 41 -2.99 12.85 7.16
N SER A 42 -4.04 12.48 6.45
CA SER A 42 -4.25 11.17 5.87
C SER A 42 -5.01 11.29 4.56
N GLY A 43 -4.87 10.25 3.74
CA GLY A 43 -5.69 10.06 2.56
C GLY A 43 -5.79 8.58 2.25
N ASN A 44 -6.95 8.14 1.78
CA ASN A 44 -7.19 6.75 1.43
C ASN A 44 -8.13 6.62 0.25
N VAL A 45 -8.00 5.49 -0.44
CA VAL A 45 -8.95 5.03 -1.45
C VAL A 45 -9.20 3.55 -1.22
N ALA A 46 -10.46 3.14 -1.29
CA ALA A 46 -10.85 1.74 -1.21
C ALA A 46 -11.87 1.41 -2.28
N ALA A 47 -11.78 0.20 -2.81
CA ALA A 47 -12.76 -0.39 -3.70
C ALA A 47 -13.15 -1.77 -3.20
N ALA A 48 -14.43 -2.09 -3.27
CA ALA A 48 -14.95 -3.38 -2.86
C ALA A 48 -16.11 -3.80 -3.76
N GLY A 49 -16.42 -5.08 -3.73
CA GLY A 49 -17.49 -5.65 -4.54
C GLY A 49 -17.49 -7.15 -4.52
N ARG A 50 -18.25 -7.75 -5.44
CA ARG A 50 -18.38 -9.20 -5.57
C ARG A 50 -17.91 -9.62 -6.95
N LEU A 51 -16.87 -10.45 -7.02
CA LEU A 51 -16.27 -10.91 -8.27
C LEU A 51 -16.25 -12.44 -8.29
N SER A 52 -16.95 -13.05 -9.25
CA SER A 52 -16.86 -14.50 -9.46
C SER A 52 -15.50 -14.89 -10.05
N PRO A 53 -14.85 -15.99 -9.62
CA PRO A 53 -15.28 -16.97 -8.61
C PRO A 53 -14.84 -16.64 -7.17
N PHE A 54 -14.24 -15.48 -6.94
CA PHE A 54 -13.61 -15.10 -5.66
C PHE A 54 -14.59 -14.72 -4.55
N GLY A 55 -15.85 -14.45 -4.89
CA GLY A 55 -16.85 -13.98 -3.93
C GLY A 55 -16.66 -12.50 -3.61
N ASP A 56 -16.85 -12.13 -2.36
CA ASP A 56 -16.68 -10.74 -1.93
C ASP A 56 -15.19 -10.42 -1.82
N ILE A 57 -14.81 -9.30 -2.43
CA ILE A 57 -13.43 -8.80 -2.47
C ILE A 57 -13.37 -7.35 -2.02
N GLY A 58 -12.23 -6.98 -1.45
CA GLY A 58 -11.90 -5.60 -1.12
C GLY A 58 -10.43 -5.32 -1.35
N THR A 59 -10.12 -4.11 -1.78
CA THR A 59 -8.77 -3.57 -1.80
C THR A 59 -8.79 -2.12 -1.35
N GLY A 60 -7.76 -1.68 -0.66
CA GLY A 60 -7.61 -0.32 -0.23
C GLY A 60 -6.16 0.05 -0.06
N CYS A 61 -5.88 1.33 -0.23
CA CYS A 61 -4.60 1.90 0.14
C CYS A 61 -4.81 3.20 0.89
N GLY A 62 -3.84 3.54 1.71
CA GLY A 62 -3.86 4.77 2.47
C GLY A 62 -2.47 5.25 2.79
N ILE A 63 -2.38 6.55 3.03
CA ILE A 63 -1.19 7.21 3.55
C ILE A 63 -1.58 8.03 4.77
N ASN A 64 -0.64 8.21 5.68
CA ASN A 64 -0.76 9.12 6.80
C ASN A 64 0.61 9.74 7.08
N TRP A 65 0.61 10.97 7.58
CA TRP A 65 1.82 11.69 7.91
C TRP A 65 1.61 12.64 9.08
N GLN A 66 2.70 12.93 9.77
CA GLN A 66 2.82 13.94 10.80
C GLN A 66 4.22 14.56 10.68
N GLU A 67 4.26 15.87 10.54
CA GLU A 67 5.49 16.67 10.41
C GLU A 67 6.46 16.36 11.56
N ASP A 68 7.74 16.23 11.23
CA ASP A 68 8.85 15.89 12.13
C ASP A 68 8.71 14.59 12.94
N VAL A 69 7.64 13.81 12.74
CA VAL A 69 7.39 12.56 13.46
C VAL A 69 7.47 11.35 12.54
N SER A 70 6.60 11.27 11.52
CA SER A 70 6.58 10.12 10.62
C SER A 70 5.74 10.34 9.36
N TYR A 71 5.97 9.52 8.35
CA TYR A 71 5.04 9.31 7.26
C TYR A 71 5.00 7.84 6.87
N GLY A 72 3.89 7.39 6.33
CA GLY A 72 3.71 6.01 5.97
C GLY A 72 2.49 5.77 5.13
N GLY A 73 2.23 4.50 4.89
CA GLY A 73 1.07 4.06 4.17
C GLY A 73 1.02 2.55 4.06
N GLY A 74 -0.01 2.06 3.41
CA GLY A 74 -0.19 0.64 3.24
C GLY A 74 -1.20 0.29 2.17
N LEU A 75 -1.18 -0.98 1.83
CA LEU A 75 -2.09 -1.63 0.92
C LEU A 75 -2.72 -2.80 1.66
N GLN A 76 -4.01 -2.95 1.54
CA GLN A 76 -4.72 -4.11 2.03
C GLN A 76 -5.60 -4.64 0.92
N ALA A 77 -5.61 -5.96 0.75
CA ALA A 77 -6.55 -6.63 -0.13
C ALA A 77 -7.04 -7.91 0.54
N GLY A 78 -8.24 -8.36 0.20
CA GLY A 78 -8.73 -9.61 0.75
C GLY A 78 -10.06 -10.07 0.19
N SER A 79 -10.40 -11.29 0.59
CA SER A 79 -11.68 -11.94 0.39
C SER A 79 -12.07 -12.71 1.65
N SER A 80 -13.13 -13.51 1.59
CA SER A 80 -13.49 -14.43 2.68
C SER A 80 -12.37 -15.43 3.00
N ASN A 81 -11.55 -15.80 2.02
CA ASN A 81 -10.59 -16.90 2.15
C ASN A 81 -9.15 -16.41 2.38
N PHE A 82 -8.79 -15.25 1.82
CA PHE A 82 -7.42 -14.76 1.83
C PHE A 82 -7.35 -13.30 2.25
N GLY A 83 -6.28 -12.95 2.95
CA GLY A 83 -5.91 -11.57 3.25
C GLY A 83 -4.49 -11.28 2.77
N LEU A 84 -4.27 -10.06 2.31
CA LEU A 84 -2.98 -9.50 1.97
C LEU A 84 -2.89 -8.12 2.62
N GLY A 85 -1.77 -7.86 3.27
CA GLY A 85 -1.44 -6.54 3.79
C GLY A 85 -0.01 -6.19 3.48
N SER A 86 0.27 -4.94 3.16
CA SER A 86 1.60 -4.37 3.19
C SER A 86 1.55 -2.97 3.76
N GLY A 87 2.67 -2.54 4.32
CA GLY A 87 2.78 -1.23 4.93
C GLY A 87 4.21 -0.76 4.96
N PHE A 88 4.37 0.55 5.05
CA PHE A 88 5.65 1.18 5.31
C PHE A 88 5.45 2.36 6.25
N THR A 89 6.44 2.57 7.10
CA THR A 89 6.52 3.72 8.00
C THR A 89 7.96 4.22 7.99
N ILE A 90 8.12 5.52 7.85
CA ILE A 90 9.40 6.21 7.92
C ILE A 90 9.30 7.26 9.01
N THR A 91 10.25 7.21 9.94
CA THR A 91 10.49 8.22 10.97
C THR A 91 11.84 8.89 10.68
N PRO A 92 12.26 9.91 11.45
CA PRO A 92 13.63 10.42 11.34
C PRO A 92 14.69 9.33 11.50
N ASP A 93 14.46 8.34 12.36
CA ASP A 93 15.51 7.38 12.74
C ASP A 93 15.35 6.00 12.11
N THR A 94 14.18 5.66 11.59
CA THR A 94 13.88 4.31 11.12
C THR A 94 13.02 4.30 9.86
N ILE A 95 13.23 3.26 9.04
CA ILE A 95 12.32 2.83 7.99
C ILE A 95 11.87 1.42 8.33
N THR A 96 10.57 1.17 8.30
CA THR A 96 9.97 -0.14 8.44
C THR A 96 9.13 -0.44 7.21
N ILE A 97 9.31 -1.62 6.62
CA ILE A 97 8.54 -2.12 5.49
C ILE A 97 8.02 -3.50 5.87
N GLY A 98 6.71 -3.71 5.77
CA GLY A 98 6.06 -4.96 6.12
C GLY A 98 5.19 -5.49 4.99
N ALA A 99 5.09 -6.82 4.91
CA ALA A 99 4.10 -7.50 4.10
C ALA A 99 3.62 -8.76 4.83
N GLY A 100 2.36 -9.12 4.66
CA GLY A 100 1.78 -10.29 5.29
C GLY A 100 0.61 -10.86 4.51
N ILE A 101 0.40 -12.16 4.71
CA ILE A 101 -0.71 -12.92 4.15
C ILE A 101 -1.51 -13.58 5.25
N GLY A 102 -2.81 -13.73 5.01
CA GLY A 102 -3.73 -14.49 5.83
C GLY A 102 -4.45 -15.55 5.00
N LEU A 103 -4.59 -16.74 5.56
CA LEU A 103 -5.39 -17.86 5.06
C LEU A 103 -6.55 -18.03 6.04
N ASN A 104 -7.63 -17.28 5.81
CA ASN A 104 -8.70 -17.10 6.79
C ASN A 104 -9.40 -18.42 7.14
N THR A 105 -9.61 -19.28 6.14
CA THR A 105 -10.24 -20.61 6.33
C THR A 105 -9.38 -21.58 7.12
N ALA A 106 -8.06 -21.43 7.05
CA ALA A 106 -7.10 -22.24 7.80
C ALA A 106 -6.69 -21.58 9.14
N ASN A 107 -7.22 -20.39 9.44
CA ASN A 107 -6.79 -19.54 10.55
C ASN A 107 -5.25 -19.43 10.63
N ALA A 108 -4.61 -19.26 9.48
CA ALA A 108 -3.16 -19.19 9.36
C ALA A 108 -2.71 -17.83 8.81
N SER A 109 -1.56 -17.34 9.25
CA SER A 109 -0.97 -16.11 8.74
C SER A 109 0.55 -16.15 8.79
N ALA A 110 1.17 -15.36 7.92
CA ALA A 110 2.61 -15.15 7.89
C ALA A 110 2.90 -13.71 7.49
N SER A 111 3.95 -13.13 8.07
CA SER A 111 4.40 -11.78 7.73
C SER A 111 5.91 -11.65 7.80
N VAL A 112 6.42 -10.70 7.02
CA VAL A 112 7.81 -10.25 7.02
C VAL A 112 7.84 -8.76 7.30
N GLN A 113 8.83 -8.34 8.07
CA GLN A 113 9.12 -6.95 8.35
C GLN A 113 10.62 -6.71 8.20
N PHE A 114 10.96 -5.69 7.41
CA PHE A 114 12.29 -5.16 7.27
C PHE A 114 12.34 -3.84 8.02
N THR A 115 13.30 -3.70 8.93
CA THR A 115 13.55 -2.44 9.64
C THR A 115 14.98 -2.01 9.36
N GLY A 116 15.15 -0.82 8.81
CA GLY A 116 16.43 -0.15 8.68
C GLY A 116 16.48 1.04 9.64
N SER A 117 17.61 1.22 10.31
CA SER A 117 17.82 2.36 11.21
C SER A 117 18.89 3.29 10.65
N ARG A 118 18.80 4.58 10.98
CA ARG A 118 19.75 5.63 10.55
C ARG A 118 21.21 5.32 10.94
N ASN A 119 21.41 4.55 12.01
CA ASN A 119 22.73 4.09 12.47
C ASN A 119 23.33 2.95 11.60
N GLY A 120 22.65 2.50 10.54
CA GLY A 120 23.09 1.45 9.63
C GLY A 120 22.68 0.03 10.01
N SER A 121 21.94 -0.17 11.11
CA SER A 121 21.41 -1.51 11.44
C SER A 121 20.26 -1.90 10.53
N VAL A 122 20.22 -3.15 10.11
CA VAL A 122 19.11 -3.76 9.38
C VAL A 122 18.63 -4.99 10.13
N GLU A 123 17.32 -5.07 10.34
CA GLU A 123 16.63 -6.20 10.94
C GLU A 123 15.61 -6.77 9.95
N LEU A 124 15.54 -8.11 9.88
CA LEU A 124 14.48 -8.83 9.19
C LEU A 124 13.76 -9.72 10.20
N THR A 125 12.50 -9.42 10.45
CA THR A 125 11.64 -10.17 11.36
C THR A 125 10.58 -10.91 10.56
N PHE A 126 10.51 -12.22 10.76
CA PHE A 126 9.48 -13.09 10.22
C PHE A 126 8.54 -13.51 11.35
N SER A 127 7.22 -13.45 11.13
CA SER A 127 6.20 -13.91 12.06
C SER A 127 5.22 -14.86 11.37
N SER A 128 4.72 -15.86 12.10
CA SER A 128 3.73 -16.82 11.61
C SER A 128 2.84 -17.30 12.74
N SER A 129 1.59 -17.61 12.42
CA SER A 129 0.63 -18.20 13.36
C SER A 129 0.94 -19.66 13.70
N ALA A 130 1.79 -20.32 12.91
CA ALA A 130 2.28 -21.68 13.13
C ALA A 130 3.80 -21.70 13.33
N PRO A 131 4.35 -22.71 14.02
CA PRO A 131 5.80 -22.90 14.11
C PRO A 131 6.47 -22.88 12.74
N ILE A 132 7.58 -22.17 12.64
CA ILE A 132 8.31 -21.99 11.39
C ILE A 132 9.75 -22.50 11.51
N ALA A 133 10.20 -23.18 10.46
CA ALA A 133 11.60 -23.52 10.28
C ALA A 133 12.21 -22.62 9.19
N CYS A 134 13.26 -21.86 9.54
CA CYS A 134 14.04 -21.05 8.63
C CYS A 134 15.40 -21.71 8.37
N VAL A 135 15.71 -21.97 7.10
CA VAL A 135 16.96 -22.62 6.68
C VAL A 135 17.75 -21.64 5.82
N PRO A 136 18.99 -21.28 6.21
CA PRO A 136 19.88 -20.50 5.37
C PRO A 136 20.40 -21.34 4.19
N GLY A 137 20.68 -20.70 3.06
CA GLY A 137 21.22 -21.36 1.87
C GLY A 137 21.82 -20.39 0.88
N MET A 138 22.21 -20.91 -0.29
CA MET A 138 22.76 -20.14 -1.41
C MET A 138 21.96 -20.42 -2.67
N ARG A 139 21.63 -19.37 -3.44
CA ARG A 139 21.03 -19.48 -4.78
C ARG A 139 21.62 -18.39 -5.67
N ASP A 140 22.15 -18.78 -6.82
CA ASP A 140 22.75 -17.85 -7.81
C ASP A 140 23.81 -16.91 -7.20
N GLY A 141 24.65 -17.45 -6.30
CA GLY A 141 25.70 -16.69 -5.61
C GLY A 141 25.18 -15.74 -4.51
N LYS A 142 23.88 -15.74 -4.20
CA LYS A 142 23.27 -14.92 -3.15
C LYS A 142 22.90 -15.77 -1.94
N SER A 143 23.16 -15.23 -0.75
CA SER A 143 22.64 -15.80 0.50
C SER A 143 21.12 -15.66 0.53
N ILE A 144 20.43 -16.75 0.86
CA ILE A 144 18.98 -16.79 1.01
C ILE A 144 18.62 -17.39 2.37
N VAL A 145 17.46 -17.00 2.91
CA VAL A 145 16.83 -17.67 4.04
C VAL A 145 15.45 -18.11 3.58
N THR A 146 15.18 -19.42 3.64
CA THR A 146 13.87 -19.97 3.29
C THR A 146 13.15 -20.37 4.56
N CYS A 147 11.99 -19.80 4.80
CA CYS A 147 11.17 -20.08 5.97
C CYS A 147 9.88 -20.83 5.56
N LYS A 148 9.53 -21.91 6.28
CA LYS A 148 8.33 -22.71 6.01
C LYS A 148 7.62 -23.11 7.32
N THR A 149 6.31 -22.96 7.34
CA THR A 149 5.45 -23.52 8.40
C THR A 149 5.48 -25.04 8.35
N MET A 150 5.48 -25.69 9.52
CA MET A 150 5.43 -27.15 9.64
C MET A 150 4.01 -27.70 9.79
#